data_AF-A0A535K3D8-F1
#
_entry.id   AF-A0A535K3D8-F1
#
_cell.length_a   1.000
_cell.length_b   1.000
_cell.length_c   1.000
_cell.angle_alpha   90.00
_cell.angle_beta   90.00
_cell.angle_gamma   90.00
#
_symmetry.space_group_name_H-M   'P 1'
#
loop_
_entity.id
_entity.type
_entity.pdbx_description
1 polymer ?
#
loop_
_entity_poly.entity_id
_entity_poly.type
_entity_poly.pdbx_seq_one_letter_code
_entity_poly.pdbx_strand_id
1 'polypeptide(L)'
;MRAHALALVAVLLVGCGDAGSAGTPPIPSGGGPAATTIGDRDCTVSWARYYKTLAELVEDSPVIVRATPLVTDRATLYAFDGSGARFSRDARRTTFRVTKQLKGPALSQVHVVEDVCENIETRPGEAWLILAHEFAPPFAPGPGYYVASGGPQGQFRLVNGRVAGTYFVFAPVVRSYDGISVDRLAQDIAAVVH
;
A
#
# COMPACT_ATOMS: atom_id res chain seq x y z
N MET A 1 55.80 -28.09 2.58
CA MET A 1 56.01 -29.10 1.52
C MET A 1 54.85 -29.00 0.54
N ARG A 2 55.19 -29.04 -0.77
CA ARG A 2 54.39 -29.14 -2.01
C ARG A 2 52.95 -29.70 -1.83
N ALA A 3 51.87 -29.07 -2.32
CA ALA A 3 51.47 -28.67 -3.69
C ALA A 3 50.79 -29.78 -4.52
N HIS A 4 49.75 -29.36 -5.26
CA HIS A 4 49.07 -29.90 -6.47
C HIS A 4 47.67 -30.50 -6.27
N ALA A 5 46.58 -29.82 -6.71
CA ALA A 5 46.06 -29.56 -8.09
C ALA A 5 45.10 -30.69 -8.52
N LEU A 6 43.95 -30.54 -9.20
CA LEU A 6 43.46 -29.70 -10.32
C LEU A 6 41.95 -29.35 -10.07
N ALA A 7 41.29 -28.27 -10.52
CA ALA A 7 41.26 -27.43 -11.74
C ALA A 7 40.39 -27.94 -12.92
N LEU A 8 39.32 -27.19 -13.26
CA LEU A 8 38.79 -26.80 -14.59
C LEU A 8 37.54 -25.90 -14.35
N VAL A 9 37.38 -24.61 -14.66
CA VAL A 9 37.72 -23.64 -15.73
C VAL A 9 36.80 -23.68 -16.98
N ALA A 10 36.03 -22.59 -17.15
CA ALA A 10 35.88 -21.71 -18.35
C ALA A 10 34.74 -20.70 -18.02
N VAL A 11 34.83 -19.37 -17.91
CA VAL A 11 35.46 -18.23 -18.63
C VAL A 11 34.97 -18.02 -20.06
N LEU A 12 34.23 -16.92 -20.28
CA LEU A 12 34.47 -16.00 -21.40
C LEU A 12 34.00 -14.56 -21.08
N LEU A 13 34.92 -13.61 -21.28
CA LEU A 13 34.82 -12.14 -21.22
C LEU A 13 34.04 -11.57 -22.42
N VAL A 14 33.53 -10.34 -22.43
CA VAL A 14 34.15 -9.05 -22.87
C VAL A 14 32.96 -8.03 -22.90
N GLY A 15 33.02 -6.73 -22.64
CA GLY A 15 34.08 -5.75 -22.45
C GLY A 15 33.49 -4.36 -22.12
N CYS A 16 34.35 -3.39 -21.82
CA CYS A 16 34.06 -2.01 -21.46
C CYS A 16 34.43 -1.07 -22.64
N GLY A 17 33.73 0.05 -22.85
CA GLY A 17 34.17 1.09 -23.81
C GLY A 17 33.16 2.23 -24.12
N ASP A 18 33.36 3.36 -23.45
CA ASP A 18 33.34 4.78 -23.87
C ASP A 18 32.14 5.53 -24.49
N ALA A 19 32.20 6.85 -24.22
CA ALA A 19 31.18 7.89 -24.35
C ALA A 19 31.10 8.58 -25.72
N GLY A 20 29.91 9.12 -26.02
CA GLY A 20 29.70 10.33 -26.84
C GLY A 20 29.02 10.14 -28.20
N SER A 21 27.76 10.57 -28.32
CA SER A 21 27.26 11.42 -29.42
C SER A 21 25.76 11.71 -29.25
N ALA A 22 25.37 12.97 -29.43
CA ALA A 22 23.98 13.41 -29.45
C ALA A 22 23.26 12.85 -30.69
N GLY A 23 22.19 12.10 -30.48
CA GLY A 23 21.27 11.64 -31.51
C GLY A 23 19.83 11.73 -31.00
N THR A 24 18.97 12.41 -31.76
CA THR A 24 17.54 12.60 -31.53
C THR A 24 16.84 11.30 -31.11
N PRO A 25 15.96 11.29 -30.07
CA PRO A 25 15.24 10.08 -29.72
C PRO A 25 14.28 9.66 -30.85
N PRO A 26 14.24 8.37 -31.23
CA PRO A 26 13.27 7.88 -32.20
C PRO A 26 11.87 7.92 -31.59
N ILE A 27 10.90 8.42 -32.35
CA ILE A 27 9.48 8.36 -32.01
C ILE A 27 9.04 6.89 -32.09
N PRO A 28 8.59 6.24 -31.00
CA PRO A 28 7.99 4.92 -31.10
C PRO A 28 6.59 5.08 -31.67
N SER A 29 6.42 4.57 -32.90
CA SER A 29 5.12 4.34 -33.53
C SER A 29 4.35 3.29 -32.72
N GLY A 30 3.04 3.49 -32.59
CA GLY A 30 2.18 2.79 -31.64
C GLY A 30 2.20 1.26 -31.69
N GLY A 31 1.98 0.67 -30.51
CA GLY A 31 1.79 -0.76 -30.32
C GLY A 31 1.31 -1.10 -28.92
N GLY A 32 0.01 -0.85 -28.63
CA GLY A 32 -0.75 -1.38 -27.49
C GLY A 32 -0.27 -1.00 -26.07
N PRO A 33 -1.14 -1.07 -25.04
CA PRO A 33 -0.67 -0.94 -23.68
C PRO A 33 0.22 -2.15 -23.36
N ALA A 34 1.50 -1.90 -23.11
CA ALA A 34 2.44 -2.89 -22.62
C ALA A 34 1.89 -3.49 -21.32
N ALA A 35 1.63 -4.80 -21.31
CA ALA A 35 1.38 -5.53 -20.08
C ALA A 35 2.64 -5.47 -19.23
N THR A 36 2.59 -4.72 -18.14
CA THR A 36 3.68 -4.64 -17.16
C THR A 36 3.82 -6.01 -16.50
N THR A 37 4.94 -6.66 -16.76
CA THR A 37 5.35 -7.90 -16.11
C THR A 37 5.53 -7.64 -14.62
N ILE A 38 4.74 -8.33 -13.78
CA ILE A 38 4.84 -8.30 -12.32
C ILE A 38 6.23 -8.81 -11.93
N GLY A 39 7.12 -7.90 -11.56
CA GLY A 39 8.53 -8.22 -11.39
C GLY A 39 9.35 -7.07 -10.82
N ASP A 40 8.82 -6.37 -9.82
CA ASP A 40 9.59 -5.48 -8.93
C ASP A 40 8.76 -5.22 -7.65
N ARG A 41 8.95 -6.06 -6.61
CA ARG A 41 8.35 -5.91 -5.27
C ARG A 41 6.96 -5.26 -5.25
N ASP A 42 5.99 -6.01 -5.79
CA ASP A 42 4.58 -5.65 -5.80
C ASP A 42 4.07 -5.51 -4.35
N CYS A 43 4.02 -4.27 -3.85
CA CYS A 43 3.23 -3.92 -2.66
C CYS A 43 1.73 -4.16 -2.88
N THR A 44 1.33 -4.43 -4.12
CA THR A 44 0.16 -5.22 -4.48
C THR A 44 0.39 -6.66 -4.07
N VAL A 45 0.23 -6.94 -2.78
CA VAL A 45 -0.17 -8.27 -2.36
C VAL A 45 -1.30 -8.72 -3.29
N SER A 46 -1.24 -9.95 -3.80
CA SER A 46 -2.15 -10.51 -4.83
C SER A 46 -3.65 -10.48 -4.45
N TRP A 47 -3.99 -9.97 -3.26
CA TRP A 47 -5.32 -9.75 -2.72
C TRP A 47 -5.74 -8.26 -2.61
N ALA A 48 -4.86 -7.30 -2.93
CA ALA A 48 -5.19 -5.88 -2.96
C ALA A 48 -5.88 -5.54 -4.28
N ARG A 49 -7.21 -5.38 -4.23
CA ARG A 49 -7.98 -4.87 -5.38
C ARG A 49 -7.42 -3.52 -5.83
N TYR A 50 -7.33 -3.35 -7.14
CA TYR A 50 -6.92 -2.08 -7.76
C TYR A 50 -8.15 -1.21 -8.05
N TYR A 51 -8.08 0.07 -7.72
CA TYR A 51 -9.18 1.02 -7.89
C TYR A 51 -8.75 2.15 -8.83
N LYS A 52 -9.62 2.52 -9.75
CA LYS A 52 -9.38 3.58 -10.73
C LYS A 52 -10.04 4.89 -10.32
N THR A 53 -11.08 4.84 -9.50
CA THR A 53 -11.83 6.01 -9.06
C THR A 53 -12.04 6.03 -7.56
N LEU A 54 -12.28 7.22 -7.01
CA LEU A 54 -12.68 7.35 -5.61
C LEU A 54 -14.01 6.62 -5.33
N ALA A 55 -14.94 6.63 -6.29
CA ALA A 55 -16.23 5.98 -6.12
C ALA A 55 -16.07 4.46 -5.91
N GLU A 56 -15.31 3.79 -6.78
CA GLU A 56 -15.02 2.35 -6.64
C GLU A 56 -14.38 2.01 -5.29
N LEU A 57 -13.44 2.85 -4.84
CA LEU A 57 -12.77 2.67 -3.56
C LEU A 57 -13.75 2.86 -2.39
N VAL A 58 -14.54 3.95 -2.41
CA VAL A 58 -15.52 4.26 -1.35
C VAL A 58 -16.62 3.21 -1.27
N GLU A 59 -17.13 2.72 -2.40
CA GLU A 59 -18.15 1.66 -2.45
C GLU A 59 -17.63 0.40 -1.77
N ASP A 60 -16.43 -0.03 -2.12
CA ASP A 60 -15.83 -1.27 -1.63
C ASP A 60 -15.42 -1.17 -0.16
N SER A 61 -15.02 0.01 0.34
CA SER A 61 -14.64 0.23 1.74
C SER A 61 -15.87 0.35 2.66
N PRO A 62 -16.17 -0.61 3.55
CA PRO A 62 -17.31 -0.51 4.45
C PRO A 62 -17.07 0.47 5.61
N VAL A 63 -15.79 0.71 5.95
CA VAL A 63 -15.37 1.62 7.00
C VAL A 63 -14.52 2.72 6.40
N ILE A 64 -14.90 3.98 6.65
CA ILE A 64 -14.11 5.15 6.27
C ILE A 64 -13.99 6.06 7.48
N VAL A 65 -12.76 6.30 7.94
CA VAL A 65 -12.47 7.08 9.15
C VAL A 65 -11.39 8.12 8.90
N ARG A 66 -11.56 9.30 9.49
CA ARG A 66 -10.45 10.21 9.78
C ARG A 66 -9.92 9.87 11.16
N ALA A 67 -8.61 9.68 11.28
CA ALA A 67 -8.01 9.18 12.50
C ALA A 67 -6.58 9.73 12.70
N THR A 68 -6.09 9.73 13.93
CA THR A 68 -4.73 10.15 14.29
C THR A 68 -3.96 8.96 14.85
N PRO A 69 -2.71 8.72 14.41
CA PRO A 69 -1.94 7.58 14.89
C PRO A 69 -1.60 7.76 16.38
N LEU A 70 -1.71 6.68 17.14
CA LEU A 70 -1.35 6.64 18.56
C LEU A 70 -0.05 5.87 18.79
N VAL A 71 -0.02 4.63 18.31
CA VAL A 71 1.10 3.71 18.51
C VAL A 71 1.26 2.84 17.27
N THR A 72 2.50 2.50 16.96
CA THR A 72 2.84 1.52 15.95
C THR A 72 3.68 0.42 16.56
N ASP A 73 3.25 -0.82 16.38
CA ASP A 73 3.88 -2.02 16.91
C ASP A 73 3.67 -3.22 15.97
N ARG A 74 3.85 -4.44 16.48
CA ARG A 74 3.65 -5.69 15.73
C ARG A 74 2.38 -6.38 16.20
N ALA A 75 1.66 -6.97 15.25
CA ALA A 75 0.53 -7.85 15.52
C ALA A 75 0.71 -9.16 14.78
N THR A 76 0.35 -10.26 15.44
CA THR A 76 0.37 -11.58 14.81
C THR A 76 -0.90 -11.75 13.97
N LEU A 77 -0.73 -11.91 12.67
CA LEU A 77 -1.80 -12.33 11.76
C LEU A 77 -1.77 -13.84 11.59
N TYR A 78 -2.93 -14.40 11.30
CA TYR A 78 -3.08 -15.83 11.04
C TYR A 78 -3.50 -16.03 9.59
N ALA A 79 -2.94 -17.07 8.96
CA ALA A 79 -3.39 -17.55 7.66
C ALA A 79 -3.51 -19.07 7.69
N PHE A 80 -4.26 -19.58 6.72
CA PHE A 80 -4.45 -21.00 6.48
C PHE A 80 -3.85 -21.31 5.12
N ASP A 81 -2.99 -22.31 5.06
CA ASP A 81 -2.27 -22.70 3.83
C ASP A 81 -3.11 -23.56 2.87
N GLY A 82 -4.44 -23.52 3.00
CA GLY A 82 -5.37 -24.36 2.24
C GLY A 82 -5.41 -25.82 2.69
N SER A 83 -4.44 -26.30 3.48
CA SER A 83 -4.45 -27.65 4.08
C SER A 83 -5.18 -27.70 5.43
N GLY A 84 -5.56 -26.53 5.96
CA GLY A 84 -6.14 -26.36 7.29
C GLY A 84 -5.10 -26.10 8.38
N ALA A 85 -3.80 -26.14 8.06
CA ALA A 85 -2.75 -25.74 8.99
C ALA A 85 -2.76 -24.22 9.19
N ARG A 86 -2.82 -23.81 10.46
CA ARG A 86 -2.75 -22.40 10.85
C ARG A 86 -1.29 -22.01 11.03
N PHE A 87 -0.84 -21.04 10.24
CA PHE A 87 0.46 -20.40 10.47
C PHE A 87 0.27 -18.95 10.87
N SER A 88 1.20 -18.46 11.69
CA SER A 88 1.25 -17.09 12.14
C SER A 88 2.32 -16.31 11.39
N ARG A 89 2.09 -15.03 11.16
CA ARG A 89 3.08 -14.09 10.65
C ARG A 89 2.95 -12.75 11.35
N ASP A 90 4.06 -12.04 11.48
CA ASP A 90 4.06 -10.72 12.10
C ASP A 90 3.77 -9.66 11.05
N ALA A 91 2.80 -8.80 11.32
CA ALA A 91 2.48 -7.62 10.54
C ALA A 91 2.73 -6.36 11.37
N ARG A 92 3.04 -5.25 10.71
CA ARG A 92 3.01 -3.95 11.38
C ARG A 92 1.57 -3.58 11.68
N ARG A 93 1.31 -3.07 12.87
CA ARG A 93 0.02 -2.55 13.28
C ARG A 93 0.19 -1.10 13.67
N THR A 94 -0.60 -0.22 13.07
CA THR A 94 -0.77 1.14 13.57
C THR A 94 -2.16 1.27 14.18
N THR A 95 -2.19 1.62 15.46
CA THR A 95 -3.44 1.93 16.16
C THR A 95 -3.74 3.41 15.98
N PHE A 96 -4.93 3.70 15.48
CA PHE A 96 -5.41 5.06 15.32
C PHE A 96 -6.55 5.36 16.29
N ARG A 97 -6.56 6.58 16.82
CA ARG A 97 -7.75 7.17 17.43
C ARG A 97 -8.63 7.74 16.33
N VAL A 98 -9.87 7.29 16.24
CA VAL A 98 -10.84 7.84 15.29
C VAL A 98 -11.25 9.24 15.76
N THR A 99 -11.16 10.20 14.86
CA THR A 99 -11.59 11.60 15.09
C THR A 99 -12.87 11.93 14.33
N LYS A 100 -13.16 11.23 13.24
CA LYS A 100 -14.42 11.34 12.49
C LYS A 100 -14.74 10.04 11.76
N GLN A 101 -15.97 9.56 11.89
CA GLN A 101 -16.52 8.48 11.06
C GLN A 101 -17.17 9.09 9.81
N LEU A 102 -16.81 8.62 8.62
CA LEU A 102 -17.45 9.03 7.35
C LEU A 102 -18.38 7.95 6.78
N LYS A 103 -18.07 6.67 7.01
CA LYS A 103 -18.90 5.52 6.59
C LYS A 103 -18.68 4.34 7.53
N GLY A 104 -19.71 3.55 7.82
CA GLY A 104 -19.63 2.38 8.69
C GLY A 104 -20.00 2.67 10.16
N PRO A 105 -19.86 1.68 11.06
CA PRO A 105 -20.22 1.80 12.46
C PRO A 105 -19.36 2.84 13.19
N ALA A 106 -19.87 3.39 14.30
CA ALA A 106 -19.09 4.30 15.14
C ALA A 106 -17.96 3.54 15.85
N LEU A 107 -16.72 3.97 15.60
CA LEU A 107 -15.52 3.38 16.19
C LEU A 107 -14.76 4.45 16.96
N SER A 108 -14.20 4.09 18.12
CA SER A 108 -13.29 4.96 18.87
C SER A 108 -11.83 4.78 18.41
N GLN A 109 -11.49 3.58 17.94
CA GLN A 109 -10.17 3.20 17.46
C GLN A 109 -10.25 2.22 16.30
N VAL A 110 -9.20 2.19 15.48
CA VAL A 110 -8.97 1.17 14.46
C VAL A 110 -7.53 0.66 14.54
N HIS A 111 -7.35 -0.65 14.40
CA HIS A 111 -6.03 -1.27 14.28
C HIS A 111 -5.76 -1.60 12.83
N VAL A 112 -5.03 -0.73 12.13
CA VAL A 112 -4.70 -0.96 10.72
C VAL A 112 -3.46 -1.83 10.66
N VAL A 113 -3.54 -2.96 9.97
CA VAL A 113 -2.43 -3.90 9.80
C VAL A 113 -1.85 -3.83 8.39
N GLU A 114 -0.52 -3.85 8.33
CA GLU A 114 0.30 -3.80 7.13
C GLU A 114 1.22 -5.02 7.14
N ASP A 115 0.91 -5.98 6.27
CA ASP A 115 1.54 -7.30 6.23
C ASP A 115 2.82 -7.30 5.39
N VAL A 116 2.70 -6.90 4.11
CA VAL A 116 3.81 -7.00 3.14
C VAL A 116 4.51 -5.67 2.90
N CYS A 117 3.76 -4.57 2.88
CA CYS A 117 4.33 -3.23 2.73
C CYS A 117 3.83 -2.32 3.83
N GLU A 118 4.78 -1.86 4.65
CA GLU A 118 4.58 -0.89 5.70
C GLU A 118 4.60 0.51 5.08
N ASN A 119 3.43 1.14 4.94
CA ASN A 119 3.25 2.41 4.25
C ASN A 119 2.91 3.55 5.22
N ILE A 120 2.34 3.22 6.37
CA ILE A 120 1.90 4.22 7.35
C ILE A 120 3.11 4.69 8.14
N GLU A 121 3.64 5.86 7.83
CA GLU A 121 4.62 6.54 8.68
C GLU A 121 3.90 7.43 9.68
N THR A 122 4.14 7.22 10.98
CA THR A 122 3.51 8.03 12.03
C THR A 122 4.43 9.17 12.43
N ARG A 123 4.03 10.42 12.18
CA ARG A 123 4.72 11.61 12.72
C ARG A 123 3.77 12.44 13.60
N PRO A 124 4.29 13.17 14.59
CA PRO A 124 3.46 14.03 15.44
C PRO A 124 2.65 15.04 14.62
N GLY A 125 1.37 15.22 14.97
CA GLY A 125 0.49 16.19 14.32
C GLY A 125 -0.14 15.72 13.00
N GLU A 126 0.16 14.51 12.53
CA GLU A 126 -0.44 13.97 11.32
C GLU A 126 -1.80 13.33 11.59
N ALA A 127 -2.69 13.47 10.62
CA ALA A 127 -3.95 12.73 10.56
C ALA A 127 -3.96 11.87 9.31
N TRP A 128 -4.84 10.88 9.29
CA TRP A 128 -5.01 9.97 8.18
C TRP A 128 -6.49 9.84 7.89
N LEU A 129 -6.84 9.69 6.62
CA LEU A 129 -8.12 9.19 6.22
C LEU A 129 -7.91 7.76 5.70
N ILE A 130 -8.56 6.81 6.36
CA ILE A 130 -8.41 5.38 6.11
C ILE A 130 -9.74 4.84 5.59
N LEU A 131 -9.69 4.29 4.38
CA LEU A 131 -10.76 3.56 3.71
C LEU A 131 -10.38 2.08 3.83
N ALA A 132 -11.17 1.30 4.56
CA ALA A 132 -10.77 -0.02 5.03
C ALA A 132 -11.89 -1.05 5.07
N HIS A 133 -11.46 -2.31 5.08
CA HIS A 133 -12.28 -3.48 5.40
C HIS A 133 -11.84 -4.05 6.74
N GLU A 134 -12.80 -4.63 7.46
CA GLU A 134 -12.47 -5.40 8.65
C GLU A 134 -11.67 -6.64 8.24
N PHE A 135 -10.49 -6.80 8.85
CA PHE A 135 -9.71 -8.01 8.76
C PHE A 135 -10.25 -8.97 9.83
N ALA A 136 -11.34 -9.65 9.49
CA ALA A 136 -12.12 -10.41 10.46
C ALA A 136 -11.39 -11.69 10.94
N PRO A 137 -11.75 -12.21 12.13
CA PRO A 137 -11.41 -13.56 12.54
C PRO A 137 -11.81 -14.60 11.48
N PRO A 138 -11.05 -15.72 11.33
CA PRO A 138 -9.94 -16.17 12.18
C PRO A 138 -8.56 -15.56 11.85
N PHE A 139 -8.48 -14.63 10.89
CA PHE A 139 -7.19 -14.13 10.38
C PHE A 139 -6.55 -13.04 11.24
N ALA A 140 -7.36 -12.34 12.07
CA ALA A 140 -6.89 -11.35 13.04
C ALA A 140 -6.91 -11.86 14.49
N PRO A 141 -6.15 -11.22 15.41
CA PRO A 141 -6.21 -11.49 16.85
C PRO A 141 -7.59 -11.27 17.49
N GLY A 142 -8.46 -10.48 16.88
CA GLY A 142 -9.79 -10.15 17.41
C GLY A 142 -10.53 -9.16 16.51
N PRO A 143 -11.71 -8.68 16.93
CA PRO A 143 -12.45 -7.64 16.21
C PRO A 143 -11.70 -6.30 16.22
N GLY A 144 -12.01 -5.42 15.27
CA GLY A 144 -11.43 -4.08 15.21
C GLY A 144 -10.05 -3.98 14.53
N TYR A 145 -9.60 -5.07 13.90
CA TYR A 145 -8.46 -5.08 12.99
C TYR A 145 -8.93 -4.79 11.58
N TYR A 146 -8.18 -3.97 10.85
CA TYR A 146 -8.55 -3.46 9.55
C TYR A 146 -7.38 -3.52 8.58
N VAL A 147 -7.69 -3.70 7.31
CA VAL A 147 -6.76 -3.50 6.20
C VAL A 147 -7.28 -2.37 5.33
N ALA A 148 -6.39 -1.48 4.90
CA ALA A 148 -6.75 -0.43 3.97
C ALA A 148 -7.14 -1.06 2.61
N SER A 149 -8.24 -0.61 2.03
CA SER A 149 -8.74 -1.08 0.74
C SER A 149 -7.70 -0.81 -0.34
N GLY A 150 -7.27 -1.86 -1.04
CA GLY A 150 -6.24 -1.76 -2.08
C GLY A 150 -4.86 -1.38 -1.56
N GLY A 151 -4.60 -1.64 -0.27
CA GLY A 151 -3.34 -1.29 0.39
C GLY A 151 -3.16 0.23 0.46
N PRO A 152 -2.07 0.79 -0.12
CA PRO A 152 -1.84 2.24 -0.12
C PRO A 152 -2.97 3.08 -0.73
N GLN A 153 -3.82 2.50 -1.60
CA GLN A 153 -4.93 3.23 -2.24
C GLN A 153 -6.00 3.70 -1.25
N GLY A 154 -6.20 2.98 -0.15
CA GLY A 154 -7.15 3.32 0.90
C GLY A 154 -6.57 4.23 1.98
N GLN A 155 -5.34 4.73 1.81
CA GLN A 155 -4.60 5.47 2.83
C GLN A 155 -4.27 6.88 2.36
N PHE A 156 -4.98 7.88 2.87
CA PHE A 156 -4.69 9.29 2.61
C PHE A 156 -4.00 9.89 3.82
N ARG A 157 -2.73 10.26 3.67
CA ARG A 157 -2.00 11.02 4.69
C ARG A 157 -2.44 12.47 4.66
N LEU A 158 -2.71 13.04 5.83
CA LEU A 158 -3.23 14.40 5.96
C LEU A 158 -2.26 15.24 6.80
N VAL A 159 -1.74 16.30 6.19
CA VAL A 159 -0.80 17.24 6.81
C VAL A 159 -1.32 18.65 6.61
N ASN A 160 -1.41 19.43 7.70
CA ASN A 160 -1.86 20.82 7.67
C ASN A 160 -3.20 21.04 6.93
N GLY A 161 -4.15 20.10 7.10
CA GLY A 161 -5.49 20.19 6.49
C GLY A 161 -5.55 19.84 5.00
N ARG A 162 -4.49 19.25 4.43
CA ARG A 162 -4.43 18.82 3.02
C ARG A 162 -3.95 17.38 2.91
N VAL A 163 -4.27 16.75 1.79
CA VAL A 163 -3.71 15.45 1.42
C VAL A 163 -2.24 15.64 1.10
N ALA A 164 -1.38 14.99 1.87
CA ALA A 164 0.03 14.84 1.57
C ALA A 164 0.17 13.66 0.61
N GLY A 165 0.83 13.89 -0.52
CA GLY A 165 0.90 12.89 -1.57
C GLY A 165 1.57 11.60 -1.14
N THR A 166 1.21 10.53 -1.84
CA THR A 166 1.72 9.18 -1.60
C THR A 166 2.93 8.89 -2.47
N TYR A 167 3.91 8.16 -1.92
CA TYR A 167 5.11 7.76 -2.67
C TYR A 167 4.86 6.56 -3.60
N PHE A 168 3.68 5.92 -3.50
CA PHE A 168 3.38 4.69 -4.24
C PHE A 168 2.79 5.00 -5.62
N VAL A 169 3.50 4.58 -6.67
CA VAL A 169 3.08 4.74 -8.07
C VAL A 169 1.73 4.06 -8.35
N PHE A 170 1.41 3.00 -7.61
CA PHE A 170 0.22 2.17 -7.77
C PHE A 170 -1.02 2.68 -7.02
N ALA A 171 -1.02 3.93 -6.52
CA ALA A 171 -2.15 4.53 -5.82
C ALA A 171 -2.75 5.73 -6.57
N PRO A 172 -3.32 5.53 -7.78
CA PRO A 172 -3.78 6.63 -8.64
C PRO A 172 -4.88 7.48 -7.99
N VAL A 173 -5.79 6.85 -7.23
CA VAL A 173 -6.87 7.56 -6.53
C VAL A 173 -6.30 8.51 -5.48
N VAL A 174 -5.37 8.05 -4.63
CA VAL A 174 -4.76 8.94 -3.63
C VAL A 174 -4.00 10.08 -4.31
N ARG A 175 -3.23 9.75 -5.36
CA ARG A 175 -2.45 10.74 -6.11
C ARG A 175 -3.29 11.81 -6.79
N SER A 176 -4.50 11.48 -7.26
CA SER A 176 -5.38 12.50 -7.85
C SER A 176 -5.89 13.53 -6.84
N TYR A 177 -5.71 13.27 -5.54
CA TYR A 177 -6.07 14.16 -4.46
C TYR A 177 -4.87 14.89 -3.83
N ASP A 178 -3.65 14.74 -4.36
CA ASP A 178 -2.46 15.40 -3.83
C ASP A 178 -2.67 16.93 -3.71
N GLY A 179 -2.47 17.48 -2.51
CA GLY A 179 -2.63 18.90 -2.23
C GLY A 179 -4.09 19.40 -2.12
N ILE A 180 -5.09 18.55 -2.35
CA ILE A 180 -6.50 18.86 -2.12
C ILE A 180 -6.76 19.00 -0.61
N SER A 181 -7.70 19.88 -0.25
CA SER A 181 -8.08 20.06 1.16
C SER A 181 -8.81 18.84 1.70
N VAL A 182 -8.63 18.57 3.00
CA VAL A 182 -9.32 17.47 3.69
C VAL A 182 -10.84 17.63 3.59
N ASP A 183 -11.35 18.86 3.65
CA ASP A 183 -12.79 19.13 3.55
C ASP A 183 -13.33 18.82 2.17
N ARG A 184 -12.58 19.12 1.10
CA ARG A 184 -12.99 18.78 -0.26
C ARG A 184 -13.00 17.27 -0.48
N LEU A 185 -11.96 16.56 -0.03
CA LEU A 185 -11.94 15.09 -0.08
C LEU A 185 -13.11 14.48 0.70
N ALA A 186 -13.40 15.00 1.89
CA ALA A 186 -14.54 14.52 2.69
C ALA A 186 -15.90 14.77 2.02
N GLN A 187 -16.06 15.90 1.32
CA GLN A 187 -17.25 16.19 0.51
C GLN A 187 -17.40 15.22 -0.66
N ASP A 188 -16.32 14.94 -1.38
CA ASP A 188 -16.34 13.99 -2.52
C ASP A 188 -16.69 12.57 -2.05
N ILE A 189 -16.19 12.14 -0.89
CA ILE A 189 -16.57 10.86 -0.28
C ILE A 189 -18.04 10.86 0.11
N ALA A 190 -18.52 11.92 0.78
CA ALA A 190 -19.92 12.01 1.17
C ALA A 190 -20.86 11.93 -0.05
N ALA A 191 -20.45 12.48 -1.21
CA ALA A 191 -21.22 12.40 -2.45
C ALA A 191 -21.34 10.98 -3.04
N VAL A 192 -20.53 10.02 -2.58
CA VAL A 192 -20.62 8.60 -2.99
C VAL A 192 -21.34 7.75 -1.94
N VAL A 193 -21.23 8.10 -0.66
CA VAL A 193 -21.86 7.35 0.44
C VAL A 193 -23.39 7.53 0.47
N HIS A 194 -23.90 8.61 -0.13
CA HIS A 194 -25.31 8.97 -0.20
C HIS A 194 -25.91 8.68 -1.58
#